data_AF-A0A4Y2V784-F1
#
_entry.id   AF-A0A4Y2V784-F1
#
_cell.length_a   1.000
_cell.length_b   1.000
_cell.length_c   1.000
_cell.angle_alpha   90.00
_cell.angle_beta   90.00
_cell.angle_gamma   90.00
#
_symmetry.space_group_name_H-M   'P 1'
#
loop_
_entity.id
_entity.type
_entity.pdbx_description
1 polymer ?
#
loop_
_entity_poly.entity_id
_entity_poly.type
_entity_poly.pdbx_seq_one_letter_code
_entity_poly.pdbx_strand_id
1 'polypeptide(L)'
;MLKNLNNKFGKVNAVLANEYIKVYPETAEEHRDMQKFCREEKIEFYVIRPLSERPFKIVMKGLHRDTDIEEIKSEVTIALPEIEILKVGQLKNV
;
A
#
# COMPACT_ATOMS: atom_id res chain seq x y z
N MET A 1 -21.24 4.92 -9.07
CA MET A 1 -20.05 5.49 -8.40
C MET A 1 -19.22 6.37 -9.34
N LEU A 2 -18.45 5.85 -10.31
CA LEU A 2 -17.52 6.66 -11.12
C LEU A 2 -18.22 7.82 -11.88
N LYS A 3 -19.44 7.60 -12.40
CA LYS A 3 -20.24 8.65 -13.01
C LYS A 3 -20.53 9.82 -12.04
N ASN A 4 -20.81 9.53 -10.76
CA ASN A 4 -21.10 10.56 -9.76
C ASN A 4 -19.85 11.37 -9.43
N LEU A 5 -18.69 10.71 -9.35
CA LEU A 5 -17.39 11.37 -9.19
C LEU A 5 -17.09 12.27 -10.40
N ASN A 6 -17.31 11.76 -11.62
CA ASN A 6 -17.11 12.54 -12.84
C ASN A 6 -18.01 13.78 -12.92
N ASN A 7 -19.25 13.67 -12.45
CA ASN A 7 -20.19 14.78 -12.46
C ASN A 7 -19.81 15.88 -11.45
N LYS A 8 -19.21 15.52 -10.30
CA LYS A 8 -18.87 16.49 -9.25
C LYS A 8 -17.47 17.09 -9.42
N PHE A 9 -16.50 16.30 -9.82
CA PHE A 9 -15.08 16.69 -9.88
C PHE A 9 -14.55 16.84 -11.31
N GLY A 10 -15.40 16.72 -12.33
CA GLY A 10 -14.97 16.65 -13.72
C GLY A 10 -14.33 15.30 -14.04
N LYS A 11 -13.62 15.20 -15.16
CA LYS A 11 -13.03 13.92 -15.62
C LYS A 11 -11.95 13.44 -14.64
N VAL A 12 -12.30 12.56 -13.72
CA VAL A 12 -11.36 12.02 -12.74
C VAL A 12 -10.42 10.99 -13.36
N ASN A 13 -9.15 11.03 -12.98
CA ASN A 13 -8.19 9.99 -13.35
C ASN A 13 -8.45 8.74 -12.52
N ALA A 14 -8.97 7.68 -13.17
CA ALA A 14 -9.35 6.46 -12.48
C ALA A 14 -8.98 5.19 -13.27
N VAL A 15 -8.59 4.14 -12.54
CA VAL A 15 -8.22 2.82 -13.08
C VAL A 15 -8.96 1.72 -12.33
N LEU A 16 -9.57 0.79 -13.06
CA LEU A 16 -10.16 -0.41 -12.48
C LEU A 16 -9.06 -1.44 -12.18
N ALA A 17 -8.92 -1.85 -10.92
CA ALA A 17 -7.93 -2.83 -10.50
C ALA A 17 -8.41 -3.64 -9.29
N ASN A 18 -8.32 -4.97 -9.36
CA ASN A 18 -8.71 -5.90 -8.29
C ASN A 18 -10.12 -5.62 -7.74
N GLU A 19 -11.11 -5.46 -8.62
CA GLU A 19 -12.51 -5.17 -8.26
C GLU A 19 -12.75 -3.78 -7.62
N TYR A 20 -11.70 -2.99 -7.43
CA TYR A 20 -11.78 -1.61 -6.95
C TYR A 20 -11.55 -0.60 -8.07
N ILE A 21 -12.20 0.56 -7.96
CA ILE A 21 -11.90 1.73 -8.78
C ILE A 21 -10.90 2.58 -8.00
N LYS A 22 -9.66 2.62 -8.49
CA LYS A 22 -8.62 3.49 -7.94
C LYS A 22 -8.76 4.86 -8.57
N VAL A 23 -8.86 5.90 -7.75
CA VAL A 23 -8.93 7.29 -8.19
C VAL A 23 -7.65 7.99 -7.77
N TYR A 24 -7.10 8.80 -8.66
CA TYR A 24 -5.86 9.56 -8.47
C TYR A 24 -6.17 11.06 -8.50
N PRO A 25 -6.38 11.69 -7.33
CA PRO A 25 -6.51 13.14 -7.25
C PRO A 25 -5.19 13.82 -7.59
N GLU A 26 -5.25 15.00 -8.21
CA GLU A 26 -4.04 15.75 -8.57
C GLU A 26 -3.55 16.61 -7.39
N THR A 27 -4.49 17.08 -6.56
CA THR A 27 -4.18 17.94 -5.41
C THR A 27 -4.60 17.33 -4.07
N ALA A 28 -3.97 17.79 -2.99
CA ALA A 28 -4.33 17.38 -1.63
C ALA A 28 -5.74 17.86 -1.22
N GLU A 29 -6.22 18.96 -1.82
CA GLU A 29 -7.57 19.48 -1.61
C GLU A 29 -8.62 18.56 -2.24
N GLU A 30 -8.44 18.22 -3.52
CA GLU A 30 -9.30 17.23 -4.20
C GLU A 30 -9.32 15.90 -3.47
N HIS A 31 -8.18 15.44 -2.97
CA HIS A 31 -8.11 14.20 -2.19
C HIS A 31 -8.97 14.27 -0.92
N ARG A 32 -9.07 15.42 -0.26
CA ARG A 32 -9.94 15.61 0.93
C ARG A 32 -11.41 15.71 0.53
N ASP A 33 -11.71 16.45 -0.53
CA ASP A 33 -13.08 16.66 -0.99
C ASP A 33 -13.71 15.39 -1.55
N MET A 34 -12.94 14.58 -2.28
CA MET A 34 -13.40 13.27 -2.75
C MET A 34 -13.71 12.33 -1.59
N GLN A 35 -12.88 12.30 -0.54
CA GLN A 35 -13.19 11.51 0.66
C GLN A 35 -14.48 11.99 1.33
N LYS A 36 -14.66 13.30 1.47
CA LYS A 36 -15.88 13.87 2.07
C LYS A 36 -17.11 13.48 1.26
N PHE A 37 -17.05 13.61 -0.06
CA PHE A 37 -18.12 13.22 -0.97
C PHE A 37 -18.46 11.73 -0.88
N CYS A 38 -17.45 10.85 -0.86
CA CYS A 38 -17.69 9.42 -0.72
C CYS A 38 -18.37 9.08 0.61
N ARG A 39 -18.04 9.77 1.72
CA ARG A 39 -18.73 9.61 3.01
C ARG A 39 -20.19 10.08 2.95
N GLU A 40 -20.45 11.23 2.35
CA GLU A 40 -21.80 11.81 2.22
C GLU A 40 -22.73 10.92 1.40
N GLU A 41 -22.23 10.41 0.27
CA GLU A 41 -22.97 9.51 -0.64
C GLU A 41 -23.02 8.06 -0.16
N LYS A 42 -22.48 7.76 1.03
CA LYS A 42 -22.38 6.40 1.61
C LYS A 42 -21.72 5.40 0.66
N ILE A 43 -20.71 5.85 -0.07
CA ILE A 43 -19.89 5.02 -0.94
C ILE A 43 -18.79 4.39 -0.08
N GLU A 44 -18.63 3.08 -0.13
CA GLU A 44 -17.52 2.40 0.53
C GLU A 44 -16.19 2.74 -0.17
N PHE A 45 -15.22 3.20 0.61
CA PHE A 45 -13.89 3.51 0.12
C PHE A 45 -12.84 3.29 1.22
N TYR A 46 -11.60 3.16 0.79
CA TYR A 46 -10.43 3.21 1.67
C TYR A 46 -9.37 4.13 1.05
N VAL A 47 -8.58 4.76 1.92
CA VAL A 47 -7.48 5.62 1.49
C VAL A 47 -6.23 4.76 1.37
N ILE A 48 -5.59 4.79 0.20
CA ILE A 48 -4.33 4.09 0.01
C ILE A 48 -3.21 4.97 0.58
N ARG A 49 -2.51 4.48 1.60
CA ARG A 49 -1.40 5.20 2.24
C ARG A 49 -0.35 5.68 1.22
N PRO A 50 0.33 6.82 1.42
CA PRO A 50 1.47 7.23 0.58
C PRO A 50 2.54 6.14 0.50
N LEU A 51 3.31 6.11 -0.61
CA LEU A 51 4.38 5.12 -0.79
C LEU A 51 5.45 5.20 0.31
N SER A 52 5.73 6.40 0.84
CA SER A 52 6.68 6.63 1.93
C SER A 52 6.30 5.97 3.25
N GLU A 53 5.00 5.73 3.47
CA GLU A 53 4.48 5.12 4.70
C GLU A 53 4.17 3.63 4.52
N ARG A 54 4.27 3.11 3.28
CA ARG A 54 4.02 1.69 3.03
C ARG A 54 5.26 0.89 3.37
N PRO A 55 5.12 -0.23 4.07
CA PRO A 55 6.24 -1.17 4.17
C PRO A 55 6.57 -1.68 2.77
N PHE A 56 7.86 -1.76 2.48
CA PHE A 56 8.36 -2.37 1.25
C PHE A 56 8.78 -3.81 1.52
N LYS A 57 8.83 -4.61 0.46
CA LYS A 57 9.23 -6.02 0.51
C LYS A 57 10.57 -6.19 -0.19
N ILE A 58 11.52 -6.81 0.51
CA ILE A 58 12.81 -7.23 -0.05
C ILE A 58 12.81 -8.75 -0.21
N VAL A 59 13.44 -9.25 -1.27
CA VAL A 59 13.74 -10.67 -1.45
C VAL A 59 15.25 -10.87 -1.32
N MET A 60 15.67 -11.51 -0.22
CA MET A 60 17.05 -11.92 -0.02
C MET A 60 17.30 -13.25 -0.75
N LYS A 61 18.36 -13.32 -1.54
CA LYS A 61 18.77 -14.53 -2.29
C LYS A 61 20.13 -15.00 -1.80
N GLY A 62 20.41 -16.30 -1.93
CA GLY A 62 21.71 -16.88 -1.56
C GLY A 62 21.85 -17.32 -0.10
N LEU A 63 20.77 -17.23 0.70
CA LEU A 63 20.73 -17.80 2.05
C LEU A 63 20.43 -19.31 1.99
N HIS A 64 21.01 -20.06 2.92
CA HIS A 64 20.72 -21.48 3.06
C HIS A 64 19.27 -21.69 3.52
N ARG A 65 18.66 -22.82 3.14
CA ARG A 65 17.25 -23.11 3.48
C ARG A 65 17.03 -23.39 4.96
N ASP A 66 18.08 -23.63 5.72
CA ASP A 66 17.98 -23.94 7.14
C ASP A 66 18.52 -22.80 8.01
N THR A 67 18.83 -21.65 7.40
CA THR A 67 19.20 -20.45 8.14
C THR A 67 18.02 -20.02 9.00
N ASP A 68 18.28 -19.80 10.29
CA ASP A 68 17.23 -19.40 11.23
C ASP A 68 16.67 -18.02 10.88
N ILE A 69 15.35 -17.90 10.93
CA ILE A 69 14.65 -16.65 10.67
C ILE A 69 14.98 -15.61 11.74
N GLU A 70 15.17 -16.03 12.99
CA GLU A 70 15.53 -15.12 14.07
C GLU A 70 16.96 -14.59 13.93
N GLU A 71 17.90 -15.42 13.47
CA GLU A 71 19.26 -14.99 13.12
C GLU A 71 19.25 -13.98 11.97
N ILE A 72 18.48 -14.24 10.91
CA ILE A 72 18.31 -13.27 9.81
C ILE A 72 17.75 -11.95 10.34
N LYS A 73 16.77 -12.01 11.24
CA LYS A 73 16.14 -10.82 11.80
C LYS A 73 17.13 -10.01 12.65
N SER A 74 17.91 -10.67 13.52
CA SER A 74 18.91 -9.99 14.34
C SER A 74 20.00 -9.33 13.50
N GLU A 75 20.55 -10.05 12.53
CA GLU A 75 21.62 -9.52 11.66
C GLU A 75 21.14 -8.33 10.83
N VAL A 76 19.92 -8.38 10.28
CA VAL A 76 19.34 -7.26 9.54
C VAL A 76 19.10 -6.06 10.46
N THR A 77 18.64 -6.26 11.70
CA THR A 77 18.47 -5.16 12.67
C THR A 77 19.81 -4.52 13.06
N ILE A 78 20.87 -5.31 13.18
CA ILE A 78 22.22 -4.79 13.46
C ILE A 78 22.75 -3.99 12.26
N ALA A 79 22.57 -4.50 11.05
CA ALA A 79 23.07 -3.87 9.83
C ALA A 79 22.28 -2.62 9.42
N LEU A 80 20.98 -2.59 9.70
CA LEU A 80 20.03 -1.54 9.30
C LEU A 80 19.15 -1.11 10.49
N PRO A 81 19.72 -0.44 11.51
CA PRO A 81 19.00 -0.10 12.73
C PRO A 81 17.85 0.89 12.52
N GLU A 82 17.87 1.65 11.43
CA GLU A 82 16.82 2.61 11.07
C GLU A 82 15.57 1.97 10.43
N ILE A 83 15.62 0.68 10.09
CA ILE A 83 14.54 -0.02 9.41
C ILE A 83 13.84 -0.99 10.37
N GLU A 84 12.54 -0.75 10.60
CA GLU A 84 11.71 -1.68 11.37
C GLU A 84 11.33 -2.91 10.52
N ILE A 85 11.68 -4.10 11.03
CA ILE A 85 11.34 -5.37 10.38
C ILE A 85 9.94 -5.82 10.82
N LEU A 86 8.94 -5.67 9.94
CA LEU A 86 7.57 -6.09 10.24
C LEU A 86 7.36 -7.61 10.12
N LYS A 87 7.97 -8.24 9.12
CA LYS A 87 7.81 -9.69 8.87
C LYS A 87 8.98 -10.23 8.06
N VAL A 88 9.52 -11.35 8.52
CA VAL A 88 10.44 -12.19 7.74
C VAL A 88 9.69 -13.45 7.33
N GLY A 89 9.87 -13.87 6.08
CA GLY A 89 9.24 -15.07 5.55
C GLY A 89 10.23 -15.83 4.69
N GLN A 90 10.41 -17.10 4.99
CA GLN A 90 11.28 -17.98 4.23
C GLN A 90 10.46 -18.80 3.23
N LEU A 91 10.91 -18.85 1.98
CA LEU A 91 10.30 -19.71 0.98
C LEU A 91 10.72 -21.16 1.25
N LYS A 92 9.76 -21.97 1.70
CA LYS A 92 9.91 -23.42 1.78
C LYS A 92 9.27 -24.01 0.51
N ASN A 93 9.99 -24.86 -0.20
CA ASN A 93 9.37 -25.68 -1.25
C ASN A 93 8.52 -26.74 -0.54
N VAL A 94 7.22 -26.72 -0.80
CA VAL A 94 6.28 -27.79 -0.39
C VAL A 94 6.46 -28.98 -1.32
#